data_AF-A0A258CXA2-F1
#
_entry.id   AF-A0A258CXA2-F1
#
_cell.length_a   1.000
_cell.length_b   1.000
_cell.length_c   1.000
_cell.angle_alpha   90.00
_cell.angle_beta   90.00
_cell.angle_gamma   90.00
#
_symmetry.space_group_name_H-M   'P 1'
#
loop_
_entity.id
_entity.type
_entity.pdbx_description
1 polymer ?
#
loop_
_entity_poly.entity_id
_entity_poly.type
_entity_poly.pdbx_seq_one_letter_code
_entity_poly.pdbx_strand_id
1 'polypeptide(L)' 'SERQLYEAAVDRMTREIAVVDDITETEALKKIEGQLAKSPRRPAKGEVVEATEVEGDNDELQEEAA' A
#
# COMPACT_ATOMS: atom_id res chain seq x y z
N SER A 1 2.62 -12.86 18.38
CA SER A 1 1.77 -11.70 18.74
C SER A 1 1.44 -10.92 17.46
N GLU A 2 0.23 -10.38 17.31
CA GLU A 2 -0.24 -9.71 16.07
C GLU A 2 0.70 -8.59 15.58
N ARG A 3 1.33 -7.85 16.50
CA ARG A 3 2.33 -6.82 16.17
C ARG A 3 3.53 -7.39 15.40
N GLN A 4 4.03 -8.55 15.83
CA GLN A 4 5.17 -9.20 15.17
C GLN A 4 4.81 -9.67 13.77
N LEU A 5 3.57 -10.12 13.56
CA LEU A 5 3.08 -10.50 12.24
C LEU A 5 2.96 -9.28 11.33
N TYR A 6 2.49 -8.15 11.86
CA TYR A 6 2.43 -6.89 11.12
C TYR A 6 3.82 -6.43 10.68
N GLU A 7 4.78 -6.35 11.61
CA GLU A 7 6.15 -5.92 11.29
C GLU A 7 6.81 -6.86 10.27
N ALA A 8 6.71 -8.18 10.47
CA ALA A 8 7.27 -9.15 9.54
C ALA A 8 6.63 -9.09 8.13
N ALA A 9 5.33 -8.83 8.05
CA ALA A 9 4.64 -8.68 6.77
C ALA A 9 5.06 -7.40 6.05
N VAL A 10 5.19 -6.27 6.78
CA VAL A 10 5.66 -4.99 6.22
C VAL A 10 7.09 -5.13 5.71
N ASP A 11 7.99 -5.76 6.46
CA ASP A 11 9.37 -5.98 6.04
C ASP A 11 9.46 -6.83 4.77
N ARG A 12 8.67 -7.91 4.70
CA ARG A 12 8.61 -8.78 3.52
C ARG A 12 8.08 -8.03 2.30
N MET A 13 6.98 -7.31 2.45
CA MET A 13 6.36 -6.54 1.37
C MET A 13 7.27 -5.43 0.86
N THR A 14 8.00 -4.76 1.76
CA THR A 14 8.98 -3.72 1.39
C THR A 14 10.06 -4.28 0.47
N ARG A 15 10.60 -5.46 0.79
CA ARG A 15 11.62 -6.11 -0.04
C ARG A 15 11.09 -6.58 -1.39
N GLU A 16 9.89 -7.17 -1.41
CA GLU A 16 9.28 -7.62 -2.67
C GLU A 16 9.01 -6.44 -3.62
N ILE A 17 8.47 -5.33 -3.11
CA ILE A 17 8.23 -4.11 -3.91
C ILE A 17 9.54 -3.50 -4.40
N ALA A 18 10.57 -3.41 -3.55
CA ALA A 18 11.87 -2.88 -3.93
C ALA A 18 12.48 -3.65 -5.12
N VAL A 19 12.36 -4.97 -5.12
CA VAL A 19 12.85 -5.83 -6.21
C VAL A 19 11.98 -5.72 -7.47
N VAL A 20 10.65 -5.68 -7.33
CA VAL A 20 9.73 -5.63 -8.48
C VAL A 20 9.79 -4.29 -9.21
N ASP A 21 9.86 -3.20 -8.47
CA ASP A 21 9.85 -1.84 -9.02
C ASP A 21 11.27 -1.30 -9.31
N ASP A 22 12.33 -2.07 -8.99
CA ASP A 22 13.74 -1.67 -9.07
C ASP A 22 14.03 -0.34 -8.36
N ILE A 23 13.56 -0.23 -7.12
CA ILE A 23 13.73 0.94 -6.25
C ILE A 23 14.38 0.55 -4.94
N THR A 24 14.79 1.55 -4.16
CA THR A 24 15.36 1.29 -2.83
C THR A 24 14.28 0.84 -1.84
N GLU A 25 14.67 0.08 -0.81
CA GLU A 25 13.76 -0.32 0.28
C GLU A 25 13.11 0.89 0.97
N THR A 26 13.80 2.04 1.03
CA THR A 26 13.26 3.28 1.62
C THR A 26 12.15 3.89 0.76
N GLU A 27 12.27 3.83 -0.56
CA GLU A 27 11.24 4.30 -1.49
C GLU A 27 10.03 3.34 -1.51
N ALA A 28 10.28 2.04 -1.45
CA ALA A 28 9.25 1.02 -1.30
C ALA A 28 8.44 1.25 0.00
N LEU A 29 9.11 1.55 1.12
CA LEU A 29 8.45 1.84 2.39
C LEU A 29 7.54 3.07 2.30
N LYS A 30 7.99 4.16 1.65
CA LYS A 30 7.14 5.34 1.41
C LYS A 30 5.92 5.03 0.54
N LYS A 31 6.07 4.20 -0.49
CA LYS A 31 4.94 3.72 -1.31
C LYS A 31 3.93 2.96 -0.46
N ILE A 32 4.40 2.06 0.42
CA ILE A 32 3.54 1.31 1.34
C ILE A 32 2.78 2.24 2.28
N GLU A 33 3.47 3.21 2.90
CA GLU A 33 2.83 4.20 3.77
C GLU A 33 1.77 5.03 3.02
N GLY A 34 2.05 5.43 1.79
CA GLY A 34 1.10 6.14 0.92
C GLY A 34 -0.15 5.32 0.63
N GLN A 35 -0.01 4.02 0.35
CA GLN A 35 -1.15 3.12 0.10
C GLN A 35 -1.96 2.85 1.38
N LEU A 36 -1.30 2.73 2.53
CA LEU A 36 -1.97 2.59 3.83
C LEU A 36 -2.75 3.84 4.22
N ALA A 37 -2.26 5.03 3.85
CA ALA A 37 -2.98 6.29 4.05
C ALA A 37 -4.21 6.43 3.13
N LYS A 38 -4.16 5.86 1.92
CA LYS A 38 -5.28 5.81 0.96
C LYS A 38 -6.37 4.82 1.38
N SER A 39 -6.00 3.72 2.04
CA SER A 39 -6.98 2.77 2.56
C SER A 39 -7.74 3.42 3.73
N PRO A 40 -9.07 3.63 3.64
CA PRO A 40 -9.86 4.04 4.79
C PRO A 40 -9.59 3.03 5.89
N ARG A 41 -8.96 3.49 6.99
CA ARG A 41 -8.38 2.64 8.04
C ARG A 41 -9.22 1.38 8.21
N ARG A 42 -8.65 0.21 7.85
CA ARG A 42 -9.31 -1.08 8.07
C ARG A 42 -9.89 -1.06 9.48
N PRO A 43 -11.23 -1.11 9.65
CA PRO A 43 -11.82 -1.06 10.98
C PRO A 43 -11.21 -2.19 11.80
N ALA A 44 -10.83 -1.86 13.04
CA ALA A 44 -10.33 -2.84 13.98
C ALA A 44 -11.30 -4.03 14.00
N LYS A 45 -10.76 -5.23 13.89
CA LYS A 45 -11.50 -6.48 13.67
C LYS A 45 -12.70 -6.57 14.64
N GLY A 46 -13.92 -6.38 14.14
CA GLY A 46 -15.14 -6.41 14.94
C GLY A 46 -16.38 -5.82 14.26
N GLU A 47 -16.22 -4.85 13.36
CA GLU A 47 -17.36 -4.28 12.62
C GLU A 47 -17.32 -4.71 11.15
N VAL A 48 -18.39 -5.36 10.72
CA VAL A 48 -18.66 -5.67 9.31
C VAL A 48 -18.86 -4.33 8.61
N VAL A 49 -17.96 -3.97 7.69
CA VAL A 49 -18.14 -2.78 6.87
C VAL A 49 -18.24 -3.20 5.42
N GLU A 50 -19.44 -2.97 4.89
CA GLU A 50 -19.82 -2.99 3.49
C GLU A 50 -18.78 -2.20 2.68
N ALA A 51 -18.20 -2.85 1.68
CA ALA A 51 -17.19 -2.26 0.81
C ALA A 51 -17.84 -1.16 -0.03
N THR A 52 -17.73 0.10 0.42
CA THR A 52 -17.92 1.25 -0.45
C THR A 52 -16.65 1.46 -1.25
N GLU A 53 -16.76 1.14 -2.53
CA GLU A 53 -15.84 1.46 -3.61
C GLU A 53 -15.40 2.94 -3.51
N VAL A 54 -14.09 3.17 -3.54
CA VAL A 54 -13.55 4.48 -3.92
C VAL A 54 -12.62 4.25 -5.10
N GLU A 55 -13.26 4.31 -6.26
CA GLU A 55 -12.69 4.67 -7.55
C GLU A 55 -12.17 6.12 -7.48
N GLY A 56 -11.08 6.41 -8.21
CA GLY A 56 -10.42 7.72 -8.27
C GLY A 56 -9.09 7.70 -7.51
N ASP A 57 -7.91 7.71 -8.14
CA ASP A 57 -7.53 8.53 -9.27
C ASP A 57 -6.21 7.95 -9.84
N ASN A 58 -6.24 7.47 -11.08
CA ASN A 58 -5.06 7.09 -11.86
C ASN A 58 -5.17 7.84 -13.19
N ASP A 59 -5.20 9.16 -13.12
CA ASP A 59 -5.44 10.03 -14.26
C ASP A 59 -4.36 11.10 -14.44
N GLU A 60 -3.07 10.79 -14.17
CA GLU A 60 -2.03 11.82 -14.35
C GLU A 60 -0.60 11.40 -14.75
N LEU A 61 -0.33 10.18 -15.26
CA LEU A 61 1.02 9.86 -15.76
C LEU A 61 1.11 9.14 -17.11
N GLN A 62 0.08 9.20 -17.96
CA GLN A 62 0.16 8.72 -19.34
C GLN A 62 -0.15 9.82 -20.35
N GLU A 63 0.74 10.81 -20.47
CA GLU A 63 0.82 11.63 -21.68
C GLU A 63 2.28 12.08 -21.92
N GLU A 64 3.15 11.11 -22.18
CA GLU A 64 4.27 11.32 -23.10
C GLU A 64 4.19 10.30 -24.23
N ALA A 65 4.27 10.81 -25.46
CA ALA A 65 4.34 10.13 -26.77
C ALA A 65 3.02 10.02 -27.57
N ALA A 66 2.69 11.09 -28.31
CA ALA A 66 2.38 11.07 -29.75
C ALA A 66 2.36 12.48 -30.34
#